data_AF-A0A6B3G479-F1
#
_entry.id   AF-A0A6B3G479-F1
#
_cell.length_a   1.000
_cell.length_b   1.000
_cell.length_c   1.000
_cell.angle_alpha   90.00
_cell.angle_beta   90.00
_cell.angle_gamma   90.00
#
_symmetry.space_group_name_H-M   'P 1'
#
loop_
_entity.id
_entity.type
_entity.pdbx_description
1 polymer ?
#
loop_
_entity_poly.entity_id
_entity_poly.type
_entity_poly.pdbx_seq_one_letter_code
_entity_poly.pdbx_strand_id
1 'polypeptide(L)'
;LANVSHETGGLVHIVEQNTANYPHYCDWSQPYGCPAGQAAYYGKGPIQLSWNFNYKAAGDALGIDLLNNPWLVQNNASVSWKTALWYWNTQ
;
A
#
# COMPACT_ATOMS: atom_id res chain seq x y z
N LEU A 1 -3.01 -16.72 -6.33
CA LEU A 1 -2.13 -16.41 -7.48
C LEU A 1 -2.87 -15.72 -8.63
N ALA A 2 -4.10 -16.13 -8.99
CA ALA A 2 -4.89 -15.46 -10.04
C ALA A 2 -5.19 -13.97 -9.75
N ASN A 3 -5.56 -13.60 -8.52
CA ASN A 3 -5.85 -12.20 -8.15
C ASN A 3 -4.61 -11.29 -8.20
N VAL A 4 -3.44 -11.81 -7.80
CA VAL A 4 -2.17 -11.07 -7.87
C VAL A 4 -1.82 -10.72 -9.32
N SER A 5 -2.08 -11.64 -10.26
CA SER A 5 -1.86 -11.38 -11.69
C SER A 5 -2.82 -10.34 -12.26
N HIS A 6 -4.05 -10.27 -11.75
CA HIS A 6 -5.06 -9.29 -12.19
C HIS A 6 -4.74 -7.88 -11.70
N GLU A 7 -4.31 -7.72 -10.44
CA GLU A 7 -4.05 -6.40 -9.84
C GLU A 7 -2.72 -5.75 -10.23
N THR A 8 -1.78 -6.54 -10.77
CA THR A 8 -0.44 -6.05 -11.15
C THR A 8 -0.16 -6.19 -12.64
N GLY A 9 -1.12 -6.66 -13.45
CA GLY A 9 -0.87 -7.01 -14.85
C GLY A 9 0.22 -8.08 -14.98
N GLY A 10 0.21 -9.10 -14.12
CA GLY A 10 1.22 -10.17 -14.11
C GLY A 10 2.55 -9.78 -13.46
N LEU A 11 2.53 -8.99 -12.38
CA LEU A 11 3.69 -8.42 -11.65
C LEU A 11 4.43 -7.30 -12.40
N VAL A 12 3.86 -6.77 -13.50
CA VAL A 12 4.47 -5.69 -14.29
C VAL A 12 4.31 -4.32 -13.62
N HIS A 13 3.22 -4.10 -12.89
CA HIS A 13 2.92 -2.81 -12.26
C HIS A 13 3.10 -2.88 -10.74
N ILE A 14 4.22 -2.33 -10.27
CA ILE A 14 4.58 -2.21 -8.84
C ILE A 14 3.79 -1.06 -8.17
N VAL A 15 3.33 -0.09 -8.97
CA VAL A 15 2.63 1.13 -8.54
C VAL A 15 1.42 1.41 -9.44
N GLU A 16 0.41 2.04 -8.88
CA GLU A 16 -0.76 2.56 -9.61
C GLU A 16 -0.31 3.45 -10.79
N GLN A 17 -0.86 3.23 -11.99
CA GLN A 17 -0.40 3.95 -13.20
C GLN A 17 -0.95 5.37 -13.31
N ASN A 18 -2.15 5.62 -12.76
CA ASN A 18 -2.78 6.93 -12.84
C ASN A 18 -2.28 7.83 -11.70
N THR A 19 -1.18 8.54 -11.94
CA THR A 19 -0.58 9.44 -10.94
C THR A 19 -1.49 10.60 -10.53
N ALA A 20 -2.50 10.96 -11.33
CA ALA A 20 -3.49 11.96 -10.97
C ALA A 20 -4.34 11.55 -9.76
N ASN A 21 -4.50 10.23 -9.53
CA ASN A 21 -5.28 9.71 -8.41
C ASN A 21 -4.52 9.72 -7.08
N TYR A 22 -3.19 9.87 -7.10
CA TYR A 22 -2.38 9.69 -5.90
C TYR A 22 -2.80 10.55 -4.69
N PRO A 23 -3.19 11.83 -4.86
CA PRO A 23 -3.61 12.66 -3.74
C PRO A 23 -4.95 12.26 -3.10
N HIS A 24 -5.72 11.35 -3.73
CA HIS A 24 -7.02 10.92 -3.23
C HIS A 24 -6.92 9.94 -2.06
N TYR A 25 -5.80 9.22 -1.93
CA TYR A 25 -5.63 8.14 -0.96
C TYR A 25 -5.17 8.62 0.42
N CYS A 26 -5.38 9.89 0.72
CA CYS A 26 -5.10 10.46 2.02
C CYS A 26 -6.41 10.83 2.71
N ASP A 27 -6.79 10.03 3.71
CA ASP A 27 -7.91 10.36 4.59
C ASP A 27 -7.43 11.26 5.74
N TRP A 28 -7.75 12.55 5.64
CA TRP A 28 -7.45 13.55 6.65
C TRP A 28 -8.31 13.45 7.92
N SER A 29 -9.37 12.64 7.91
CA SER A 29 -10.16 12.39 9.12
C SER A 29 -9.44 11.48 10.12
N GLN A 30 -8.40 10.76 9.67
CA GLN A 30 -7.57 9.93 10.53
C GLN A 30 -6.71 10.79 11.46
N PRO A 31 -6.62 10.47 12.76
CA PRO A 31 -5.90 11.29 13.75
C PRO A 31 -4.39 11.34 13.50
N TYR A 32 -3.84 10.36 12.78
CA TYR A 32 -2.44 10.30 12.37
C TYR A 32 -2.17 10.96 11.01
N GLY A 33 -3.22 11.39 10.29
CA GLY A 33 -3.11 12.06 9.00
C GLY A 33 -2.30 11.28 7.96
N CYS A 34 -1.47 12.02 7.22
CA CYS A 34 -0.70 11.54 6.08
C CYS A 34 0.76 12.01 6.18
N PRO A 35 1.55 11.48 7.13
CA PRO A 35 2.89 11.99 7.43
C PRO A 35 3.89 11.79 6.28
N ALA A 36 3.68 10.80 5.43
CA ALA A 36 4.48 10.60 4.22
C ALA A 36 4.11 11.56 3.07
N GLY A 37 3.07 12.38 3.25
CA GLY A 37 2.52 13.30 2.26
C GLY A 37 1.19 12.83 1.66
N GLN A 38 0.40 13.79 1.19
CA GLN A 38 -0.96 13.55 0.67
C GLN A 38 -0.99 12.55 -0.49
N ALA A 39 0.01 12.59 -1.36
CA ALA A 39 0.10 11.74 -2.55
C ALA A 39 0.96 10.48 -2.36
N ALA A 40 1.17 10.04 -1.11
CA ALA A 40 2.08 8.93 -0.81
C ALA A 40 1.40 7.56 -0.70
N TYR A 41 0.07 7.51 -0.54
CA TYR A 41 -0.68 6.29 -0.18
C TYR A 41 -1.46 5.67 -1.35
N TYR A 42 -1.06 5.95 -2.59
CA TYR A 42 -1.53 5.27 -3.79
C TYR A 42 -1.19 3.78 -3.80
N GLY A 43 -1.82 3.03 -4.71
CA GLY A 43 -1.65 1.59 -4.84
C GLY A 43 -0.19 1.15 -5.02
N LYS A 44 0.28 0.23 -4.18
CA LYS A 44 1.61 -0.40 -4.28
C LYS A 44 1.55 -1.91 -4.04
N GLY A 45 2.45 -2.62 -4.72
CA GLY A 45 2.69 -4.03 -4.49
C GLY A 45 1.58 -4.96 -5.02
N PRO A 46 1.61 -6.25 -4.65
CA PRO A 46 0.79 -7.31 -5.25
C PRO A 46 -0.72 -7.16 -5.08
N ILE A 47 -1.15 -6.38 -4.08
CA ILE A 47 -2.55 -6.14 -3.74
C ILE A 47 -2.95 -4.66 -3.87
N GLN A 48 -2.11 -3.87 -4.57
CA GLN A 48 -2.29 -2.43 -4.74
C GLN A 48 -2.69 -1.71 -3.44
N LEU A 49 -1.92 -1.93 -2.37
CA LEU A 49 -2.22 -1.38 -1.04
C LEU A 49 -2.38 0.14 -1.15
N SER A 50 -3.56 0.63 -0.81
CA SER A 50 -3.99 2.02 -0.98
C SER A 50 -4.61 2.55 0.30
N TRP A 51 -4.60 3.86 0.49
CA TRP A 51 -5.10 4.60 1.67
C TRP A 51 -4.20 4.57 2.91
N ASN A 52 -3.97 5.74 3.50
CA ASN A 52 -3.16 5.92 4.72
C ASN A 52 -3.57 4.98 5.87
N PHE A 53 -4.87 4.73 6.08
CA PHE A 53 -5.33 3.82 7.13
C PHE A 53 -4.94 2.35 6.89
N ASN A 54 -4.88 1.89 5.63
CA ASN A 54 -4.44 0.53 5.32
C ASN A 54 -2.93 0.40 5.48
N TYR A 55 -2.15 1.43 5.10
CA TYR A 55 -0.72 1.45 5.39
C TYR A 55 -0.45 1.45 6.89
N LYS A 56 -1.26 2.16 7.70
CA LYS A 56 -1.16 2.09 9.16
C LYS A 56 -1.48 0.69 9.69
N ALA A 57 -2.60 0.11 9.30
CA ALA A 57 -3.03 -1.22 9.78
C ALA A 57 -2.07 -2.33 9.37
N ALA A 58 -1.60 -2.33 8.12
CA ALA A 58 -0.59 -3.27 7.64
C ALA A 58 0.74 -3.10 8.39
N GLY A 59 1.14 -1.85 8.62
CA GLY A 59 2.36 -1.55 9.34
C GLY A 59 2.34 -2.04 10.78
N ASP A 60 1.23 -1.84 11.48
CA ASP A 60 1.03 -2.32 12.85
C ASP A 60 1.06 -3.85 12.94
N ALA A 61 0.38 -4.54 12.02
CA ALA A 61 0.33 -6.00 12.01
C ALA A 61 1.68 -6.65 11.67
N LEU A 62 2.47 -5.99 10.82
CA LEU A 62 3.76 -6.51 10.35
C LEU A 62 4.95 -6.03 11.18
N GLY A 63 4.75 -5.07 12.09
CA GLY A 63 5.83 -4.41 12.85
C GLY A 63 6.75 -3.56 11.97
N ILE A 64 6.21 -2.95 10.91
CA ILE A 64 6.96 -2.16 9.92
C ILE A 64 6.27 -0.80 9.79
N ASP A 65 7.00 0.31 9.90
CA ASP A 65 6.39 1.64 9.78
C ASP A 65 6.06 2.00 8.32
N LEU A 66 4.96 1.47 7.83
CA LEU A 66 4.45 1.71 6.48
C LEU A 66 3.69 3.04 6.36
N LEU A 67 3.24 3.63 7.47
CA LEU A 67 2.56 4.92 7.45
C LEU A 67 3.55 6.06 7.13
N ASN A 68 4.74 6.05 7.74
CA ASN A 68 5.78 7.04 7.45
C ASN A 68 6.66 6.66 6.25
N ASN A 69 6.79 5.37 5.94
CA ASN A 69 7.58 4.89 4.81
C ASN A 69 6.76 3.99 3.85
N PRO A 70 5.72 4.51 3.18
CA PRO A 70 4.88 3.73 2.26
C PRO A 70 5.66 3.19 1.05
N TRP A 71 6.79 3.81 0.67
CA TRP A 71 7.63 3.34 -0.44
C TRP A 71 8.31 1.99 -0.16
N LEU A 72 8.34 1.50 1.08
CA LEU A 72 8.85 0.15 1.37
C LEU A 72 8.06 -0.93 0.62
N VAL A 73 6.75 -0.71 0.40
CA VAL A 73 5.88 -1.66 -0.30
C VAL A 73 6.27 -1.82 -1.77
N GLN A 74 6.80 -0.77 -2.42
CA GLN A 74 7.28 -0.84 -3.81
C GLN A 74 8.77 -1.20 -3.92
N ASN A 75 9.59 -0.85 -2.93
CA ASN A 75 11.06 -0.99 -3.02
C ASN A 75 11.59 -2.28 -2.37
N ASN A 76 10.80 -2.96 -1.52
CA ASN A 76 11.22 -4.18 -0.84
C ASN A 76 10.24 -5.32 -1.11
N ALA A 77 10.70 -6.33 -1.86
CA ALA A 77 9.88 -7.48 -2.24
C ALA A 77 9.32 -8.26 -1.03
N SER A 78 10.09 -8.40 0.06
CA SER A 78 9.63 -9.08 1.27
C SER A 78 8.49 -8.31 1.93
N VAL A 79 8.61 -6.98 2.03
CA VAL A 79 7.55 -6.11 2.56
C VAL A 79 6.31 -6.18 1.67
N SER A 80 6.50 -6.11 0.35
CA SER A 80 5.43 -6.20 -0.65
C SER A 80 4.60 -7.48 -0.54
N TRP A 81 5.26 -8.64 -0.37
CA TRP A 81 4.57 -9.91 -0.18
C TRP A 81 3.93 -10.03 1.20
N LYS A 82 4.57 -9.50 2.25
CA LYS A 82 3.99 -9.47 3.59
C LYS A 82 2.70 -8.67 3.63
N THR A 83 2.62 -7.52 2.97
CA THR A 83 1.38 -6.72 2.91
C THR A 83 0.28 -7.45 2.14
N ALA A 84 0.61 -8.13 1.05
CA ALA A 84 -0.35 -8.94 0.30
C ALA A 84 -0.89 -10.14 1.11
N LEU A 85 0.00 -10.84 1.82
CA LEU A 85 -0.40 -11.95 2.70
C LEU A 85 -1.20 -11.48 3.90
N TRP A 86 -0.82 -10.35 4.51
CA TRP A 86 -1.59 -9.73 5.59
C TRP A 86 -3.03 -9.48 5.13
N TYR A 87 -3.21 -8.78 4.02
CA TYR A 87 -4.55 -8.48 3.49
C TYR A 87 -5.38 -9.76 3.28
N TRP A 88 -4.79 -10.81 2.70
CA TRP A 88 -5.49 -12.07 2.45
C TRP A 88 -5.88 -12.86 3.71
N ASN A 89 -5.15 -12.70 4.81
CA ASN A 89 -5.39 -13.46 6.05
C ASN A 89 -6.18 -12.69 7.10
N THR A 90 -6.33 -11.37 6.95
CA THR A 90 -6.94 -10.53 7.99
C THR A 90 -8.00 -9.57 7.48
N GLN A 91 -8.26 -9.50 6.18
CA GLN A 91 -9.23 -8.58 5.58
C GLN A 91 -10.23 -9.29 4.67
#